data_AF-A0A7C6G8Z9-F1
#
_entry.id   AF-A0A7C6G8Z9-F1
#
_cell.length_a   1.000
_cell.length_b   1.000
_cell.length_c   1.000
_cell.angle_alpha   90.00
_cell.angle_beta   90.00
_cell.angle_gamma   90.00
#
_symmetry.space_group_name_H-M   'P 1'
#
loop_
_entity.id
_entity.type
_entity.pdbx_description
1 polymer ?
#
loop_
_entity_poly.entity_id
_entity_poly.type
_entity_poly.pdbx_seq_one_letter_code
_entity_poly.pdbx_strand_id
1 'polypeptide(L)' 'MLRKILLSLAILTVSAALQAQNLQLHFDPRNTLYGDEVAGSNYLTATFEMFKPDQWGSTFMFVDFDLNNSKKN' A
#
# COMPACT_ATOMS: atom_id res chain seq x y z
N MET A 1 -19.34 8.15 -17.66
CA MET A 1 -18.19 9.03 -17.40
C MET A 1 -18.34 9.79 -16.08
N LEU A 2 -19.37 10.63 -15.90
CA LEU A 2 -19.58 11.43 -14.68
C LEU A 2 -19.57 10.61 -13.37
N ARG A 3 -20.25 9.46 -13.31
CA ARG A 3 -20.27 8.59 -12.11
C ARG A 3 -18.87 8.10 -11.71
N LYS A 4 -18.00 7.79 -12.68
CA LYS A 4 -16.63 7.35 -12.42
C LYS A 4 -15.78 8.50 -11.88
N ILE A 5 -15.94 9.69 -12.46
CA ILE A 5 -15.24 10.91 -12.01
C ILE A 5 -15.64 11.27 -10.58
N LEU A 6 -16.95 11.21 -10.27
CA LEU A 6 -17.45 11.47 -8.91
C LEU A 6 -16.89 10.45 -7.90
N LEU A 7 -16.80 9.18 -8.28
CA LEU A 7 -16.23 8.14 -7.43
C LEU A 7 -14.73 8.39 -7.17
N SER A 8 -13.95 8.70 -8.22
CA SER A 8 -12.53 9.01 -8.10
C SER A 8 -12.29 10.25 -7.24
N LEU A 9 -13.12 11.28 -7.39
CA LEU A 9 -13.03 12.49 -6.58
C LEU A 9 -13.36 12.23 -5.11
N ALA A 10 -14.37 11.41 -4.83
CA ALA A 10 -14.73 11.00 -3.47
C ALA A 10 -13.59 10.20 -2.79
N ILE A 11 -12.92 9.32 -3.53
CA ILE A 11 -11.76 8.58 -2.99
C ILE A 11 -10.62 9.55 -2.66
N LEU A 12 -10.34 10.52 -3.54
CA LEU A 12 -9.27 11.49 -3.33
C LEU A 12 -9.51 12.38 -2.10
N THR A 13 -10.74 12.85 -1.88
CA THR A 13 -11.07 13.71 -0.73
C THR A 13 -11.00 12.95 0.59
N VAL A 14 -11.45 11.69 0.63
CA VAL A 14 -11.32 10.83 1.83
C VAL A 14 -9.85 10.56 2.14
N SER A 15 -9.02 10.32 1.12
CA SER A 15 -7.58 10.05 1.29
C SER A 15 -6.85 11.24 1.90
N ALA A 16 -7.21 12.47 1.54
CA ALA A 16 -6.60 13.70 2.07
C ALA A 16 -6.98 14.00 3.54
N ALA A 17 -8.10 13.45 4.02
CA ALA A 17 -8.56 13.64 5.40
C ALA A 17 -7.89 12.68 6.41
N LEU A 18 -7.19 11.65 5.92
CA LEU A 18 -6.44 10.73 6.77
C LEU A 18 -5.16 11.43 7.26
N GLN A 19 -4.99 11.49 8.58
CA GLN A 19 -3.87 12.16 9.25
C GLN A 19 -3.12 11.13 10.08
N ALA A 20 -1.79 11.11 9.98
CA ALA A 20 -0.90 10.19 10.70
C ALA A 20 -1.03 8.70 10.34
N GLN A 21 -1.50 8.40 9.12
CA GLN A 21 -1.36 7.11 8.45
C GLN A 21 -0.44 7.28 7.23
N ASN A 22 0.60 6.46 7.10
CA ASN A 22 1.46 6.41 5.93
C ASN A 22 1.20 5.09 5.19
N LEU A 23 0.81 5.18 3.93
CA LEU A 23 0.68 4.03 3.05
C LEU A 23 1.84 4.08 2.04
N GLN A 24 2.78 3.15 2.17
CA GLN A 24 3.92 3.00 1.28
C GLN A 24 3.65 1.86 0.30
N LEU A 25 3.82 2.14 -0.99
CA LEU A 25 3.75 1.12 -2.05
C LEU A 25 5.17 0.89 -2.57
N HIS A 26 5.62 -0.36 -2.54
CA HIS A 26 6.94 -0.74 -3.03
C HIS A 26 6.80 -1.75 -4.19
N PHE A 27 7.25 -1.34 -5.37
CA PHE A 27 7.30 -2.20 -6.55
C PHE A 27 8.74 -2.56 -6.87
N ASP A 28 8.96 -3.86 -7.02
CA ASP A 28 10.25 -4.46 -7.30
C ASP A 28 10.20 -5.16 -8.68
N PRO A 29 10.78 -4.54 -9.72
CA PRO A 29 10.76 -5.05 -11.09
C PRO A 29 11.93 -5.98 -11.42
N ARG A 30 12.64 -6.55 -10.44
CA ARG A 30 13.88 -7.32 -10.68
C ARG A 30 13.70 -8.46 -11.69
N ASN A 31 12.59 -9.18 -11.67
CA ASN A 31 12.32 -10.26 -12.63
C ASN A 31 12.20 -9.72 -14.06
N THR A 32 11.50 -8.60 -14.26
CA THR A 32 11.39 -7.97 -15.59
C THR A 32 12.73 -7.41 -16.09
N LEU A 33 13.54 -6.85 -15.20
CA LEU A 33 14.80 -6.21 -15.59
C LEU A 33 15.94 -7.21 -15.81
N TYR A 34 15.98 -8.29 -15.03
CA TYR A 34 17.15 -9.18 -14.96
C TYR A 34 16.82 -10.66 -15.20
N GLY A 35 15.55 -11.02 -15.39
CA GLY A 35 15.10 -12.37 -15.70
C GLY A 35 14.98 -13.30 -14.49
N ASP A 36 14.51 -14.52 -14.75
CA ASP A 36 14.18 -15.54 -13.74
C ASP A 36 15.39 -16.02 -12.91
N GLU A 37 16.61 -15.82 -13.41
CA GLU A 37 17.85 -16.15 -12.70
C GLU A 37 18.08 -15.26 -11.47
N VAL A 38 17.51 -14.04 -11.47
CA VAL A 38 17.70 -13.03 -10.41
C VAL A 38 16.47 -12.93 -9.49
N ALA A 39 15.27 -13.04 -10.03
CA ALA A 39 14.03 -13.07 -9.26
C ALA A 39 12.97 -13.86 -10.04
N GLY A 40 12.22 -14.75 -9.38
CA GLY A 40 11.21 -15.59 -10.06
C GLY A 40 9.89 -14.87 -10.40
N SER A 41 9.69 -13.66 -9.89
CA SER A 41 8.55 -12.79 -10.22
C SER A 41 8.88 -11.34 -9.86
N ASN A 42 8.13 -10.38 -10.41
CA ASN A 42 8.10 -9.03 -9.85
C ASN A 42 7.37 -9.07 -8.50
N TYR A 43 7.77 -8.20 -7.58
CA TYR A 43 7.12 -8.09 -6.29
C TYR A 43 6.39 -6.75 -6.14
N LEU A 44 5.21 -6.79 -5.55
CA LEU A 44 4.47 -5.61 -5.12
C LEU A 44 4.10 -5.82 -3.65
N THR A 45 4.57 -4.91 -2.80
CA THR A 45 4.23 -4.88 -1.39
C THR A 45 3.64 -3.54 -1.03
N ALA A 46 2.75 -3.54 -0.05
CA ALA A 46 2.24 -2.34 0.56
C ALA A 46 2.49 -2.39 2.06
N THR A 47 3.00 -1.30 2.63
CA THR A 47 3.19 -1.16 4.07
C THR A 47 2.27 -0.04 4.56
N PHE A 48 1.43 -0.37 5.53
CA PHE A 48 0.59 0.59 6.22
C PHE A 48 1.19 0.86 7.60
N GLU A 49 1.53 2.12 7.85
CA GLU A 49 2.04 2.61 9.11
C GLU A 49 1.06 3.60 9.70
N MET A 50 0.84 3.52 11.00
CA MET A 50 0.01 4.47 11.72
C MET A 50 0.64 4.84 13.04
N PHE A 51 0.69 6.15 13.29
CA PHE A 51 1.00 6.69 14.60
C PHE A 51 -0.19 7.52 15.08
N LYS A 52 -0.83 7.09 16.16
CA LYS A 52 -1.99 7.79 16.71
C LYS A 52 -1.81 8.03 18.21
N PRO A 53 -1.40 9.23 18.63
CA PRO A 53 -1.43 9.63 20.02
C PRO A 53 -2.87 10.01 20.43
N ASP A 54 -3.24 9.64 21.65
CA ASP A 54 -4.47 10.06 22.32
C ASP A 54 -4.21 10.38 23.80
N GLN A 55 -5.28 10.67 24.55
CA GLN A 55 -5.16 11.04 25.96
C GLN A 55 -4.66 9.90 26.85
N TRP A 56 -4.74 8.65 26.39
CA TRP A 56 -4.48 7.44 27.18
C TRP A 56 -3.18 6.76 26.77
N GLY A 57 -2.57 7.17 25.65
CA GLY A 57 -1.26 6.70 25.22
C GLY A 57 -0.98 6.97 23.75
N SER A 58 -0.01 6.26 23.21
CA SER A 58 0.34 6.30 21.79
C SER A 58 0.20 4.93 21.17
N THR A 59 -0.59 4.84 20.10
CA THR A 59 -0.75 3.62 19.31
C THR A 59 0.14 3.66 18.08
N PHE A 60 0.93 2.60 17.89
CA PHE A 60 1.73 2.37 16.70
C PHE A 60 1.24 1.08 16.03
N MET A 61 1.02 1.13 14.72
CA MET A 61 0.64 -0.04 13.93
C MET A 61 1.44 -0.11 12.65
N PHE A 62 1.90 -1.32 12.33
CA PHE A 62 2.60 -1.66 11.10
C PHE A 62 1.94 -2.90 10.51
N VAL A 63 1.50 -2.81 9.25
CA VAL A 63 0.88 -3.93 8.53
C VAL A 63 1.53 -4.01 7.14
N ASP A 64 2.11 -5.16 6.84
CA ASP A 64 2.64 -5.47 5.52
C ASP A 64 1.65 -6.33 4.73
N PHE A 65 1.37 -5.90 3.51
CA PHE A 65 0.55 -6.62 2.54
C PHE A 65 1.45 -7.17 1.45
N ASP A 66 1.46 -8.48 1.33
CA ASP A 66 1.97 -9.19 0.17
C ASP A 66 0.88 -9.15 -0.93
N LEU A 67 1.12 -8.40 -1.99
CA LEU A 67 0.22 -8.30 -3.15
C LEU A 67 0.69 -9.17 -4.32
N ASN A 68 1.64 -10.07 -4.06
CA ASN A 68 2.15 -10.98 -5.07
C ASN A 68 1.11 -12.07 -5.30
N ASN A 69 0.76 -12.30 -6.55
CA ASN A 69 -0.21 -13.34 -6.94
C ASN A 69 0.37 -14.77 -6.84
N SER A 70 1.41 -14.95 -6.03
CA SER A 70 2.01 -16.24 -5.71
C SER A 70 1.08 -16.96 -4.74
N LYS A 71 0.52 -18.09 -5.19
CA LYS A 71 -0.38 -18.97 -4.42
C LYS A 71 0.31 -19.67 -3.23
N LYS A 72 0.91 -18.93 -2.31
CA LYS A 72 1.64 -19.47 -1.14
C LYS A 72 1.13 -18.92 0.20
N ASN A 73 -0.13 -18.48 0.26
CA ASN A 73 -0.83 -18.24 1.52
C ASN A 73 -1.51 -19.52 1.99
#